data_AF-A0A7W3H942-F1
#
_entry.id   AF-A0A7W3H942-F1
#
_cell.length_a   1.000
_cell.length_b   1.000
_cell.length_c   1.000
_cell.angle_alpha   90.00
_cell.angle_beta   90.00
_cell.angle_gamma   90.00
#
_symmetry.space_group_name_H-M   'P 1'
#
loop_
_entity.id
_entity.type
_entity.pdbx_description
1 polymer ?
#
loop_
_entity_poly.entity_id
_entity_poly.type
_entity_poly.pdbx_seq_one_letter_code
_entity_poly.pdbx_strand_id
1 'polypeptide(L)'
;MEARANDDRHRQRQQKLKDQVDTRVAAATEKKGILIVFTGNGKGKSTAAFGTATRAVGHGKTVGVAQFIKGQWDNGEYNTLQPLGVEFHIMGTGFTWETQNKEADIAAATVVWQESKRMLADAHYDLVVLDELTYMLAYHYLDTQEVIAAIENRPAEQSVIVTGRGCHTLLLELADTVSEMRPVKHAFDSGIQAQVGIDW
;
A
#
# COMPACT_ATOMS: atom_id res chain seq x y z
N MET A 1 -0.51 5.96 51.91
CA MET A 1 0.42 6.95 51.30
C MET A 1 1.05 6.42 50.01
N GLU A 2 1.41 5.12 49.93
CA GLU A 2 2.00 4.50 48.72
C GLU A 2 1.14 4.58 47.45
N ALA A 3 -0.18 4.40 47.55
CA ALA A 3 -1.07 4.46 46.39
C ALA A 3 -1.10 5.85 45.72
N ARG A 4 -1.02 6.94 46.51
CA ARG A 4 -0.94 8.32 45.99
C ARG A 4 0.42 8.60 45.34
N ALA A 5 1.50 8.12 45.96
CA ALA A 5 2.84 8.25 45.39
C ALA A 5 3.01 7.48 44.06
N ASN A 6 2.27 6.37 43.87
CA ASN A 6 2.27 5.61 42.64
C ASN A 6 1.45 6.30 41.52
N ASP A 7 0.33 6.92 41.87
CA ASP A 7 -0.50 7.72 40.95
C ASP A 7 0.24 8.99 40.47
N ASP A 8 0.97 9.66 41.38
CA ASP A 8 1.78 10.83 41.03
C ASP A 8 2.95 10.47 40.09
N ARG A 9 3.63 9.35 40.33
CA ARG A 9 4.69 8.84 39.43
C ARG A 9 4.14 8.46 38.06
N HIS A 10 2.97 7.81 38.02
CA HIS A 10 2.30 7.49 36.77
C HIS A 10 1.96 8.76 35.99
N ARG A 11 1.34 9.76 36.64
CA ARG A 11 1.00 11.05 36.03
C ARG A 11 2.22 11.78 35.48
N GLN A 12 3.31 11.84 36.24
CA GLN A 12 4.57 12.46 35.79
C GLN A 12 5.16 11.74 34.56
N ARG A 13 5.11 10.40 34.54
CA ARG A 13 5.56 9.61 33.38
C ARG A 13 4.71 9.89 32.14
N GLN A 14 3.38 9.93 32.30
CA GLN A 14 2.46 10.23 31.19
C GLN A 14 2.65 11.66 30.69
N GLN A 15 2.87 12.64 31.59
CA GLN A 15 3.13 14.02 31.21
C GLN A 15 4.42 14.14 30.41
N LYS A 16 5.50 13.49 30.85
CA LYS A 16 6.77 13.49 30.11
C LYS A 16 6.63 12.87 28.73
N LEU A 17 5.86 11.78 28.61
CA LEU A 17 5.57 11.16 27.31
C LEU A 17 4.76 12.12 26.42
N LYS A 18 3.75 12.79 26.98
CA LYS A 18 2.96 13.80 26.27
C LYS A 18 3.85 14.93 25.75
N ASP A 19 4.69 15.51 26.58
CA ASP A 19 5.56 16.64 26.18
C ASP A 19 6.54 16.23 25.07
N GLN A 20 7.06 14.99 25.14
CA GLN A 20 7.90 14.43 24.08
C GLN A 20 7.14 14.23 22.77
N VAL A 21 5.91 13.73 22.83
CA VAL A 21 5.05 13.58 21.65
C VAL A 21 4.70 14.94 21.06
N ASP A 22 4.27 15.89 21.88
CA ASP A 22 3.91 17.25 21.46
C ASP A 22 5.09 17.96 20.78
N THR A 23 6.30 17.81 21.32
CA THR A 23 7.51 18.36 20.70
C THR A 23 7.76 17.77 19.31
N ARG A 24 7.57 16.46 19.14
CA ARG A 24 7.73 15.79 17.83
C ARG A 24 6.63 16.20 16.85
N VAL A 25 5.40 16.34 17.33
CA VAL A 25 4.27 16.84 16.52
C VAL A 25 4.53 18.27 16.06
N ALA A 26 4.96 19.16 16.95
CA ALA A 26 5.26 20.55 16.61
C ALA A 26 6.42 20.69 15.62
N ALA A 27 7.37 19.74 15.62
CA ALA A 27 8.47 19.71 14.66
C ALA A 27 8.05 19.23 13.24
N ALA A 28 6.99 18.43 13.13
CA ALA A 28 6.48 17.91 11.86
C ALA A 28 5.52 18.93 11.20
N THR A 29 6.07 19.84 10.40
CA THR A 29 5.34 20.98 9.81
C THR A 29 4.99 20.82 8.33
N GLU A 30 5.66 19.89 7.64
CA GLU A 30 5.45 19.67 6.21
C GLU A 30 4.13 18.93 5.96
N LYS A 31 3.34 19.45 5.01
CA LYS A 31 2.18 18.78 4.45
C LYS A 31 2.46 18.56 2.98
N LYS A 32 2.55 17.29 2.58
CA LYS A 32 2.74 16.82 1.21
C LYS A 32 2.15 15.42 1.07
N GLY A 33 1.96 14.98 -0.16
CA GLY A 33 1.72 13.57 -0.48
C GLY A 33 2.95 12.73 -0.17
N ILE A 34 2.74 11.50 0.29
CA ILE A 34 3.82 10.60 0.70
C ILE A 34 3.80 9.29 -0.08
N LEU A 35 4.97 8.68 -0.25
CA LEU A 35 5.11 7.32 -0.76
C LEU A 35 5.18 6.34 0.41
N ILE A 36 4.23 5.42 0.46
CA ILE A 36 4.13 4.34 1.45
C ILE A 36 4.44 3.01 0.75
N VAL A 37 5.30 2.20 1.35
CA VAL A 37 5.59 0.84 0.89
C VAL A 37 5.18 -0.17 1.96
N PHE A 38 4.28 -1.07 1.62
CA PHE A 38 3.97 -2.26 2.41
C PHE A 38 4.64 -3.48 1.77
N THR A 39 5.73 -3.95 2.38
CA THR A 39 6.54 -5.07 1.87
C THR A 39 6.63 -6.20 2.89
N GLY A 40 7.45 -7.23 2.62
CA GLY A 40 7.68 -8.37 3.50
C GLY A 40 6.79 -9.58 3.21
N ASN A 41 7.18 -10.72 3.78
CA ASN A 41 6.55 -12.02 3.48
C ASN A 41 5.24 -12.28 4.26
N GLY A 42 4.96 -11.47 5.28
CA GLY A 42 3.75 -11.56 6.10
C GLY A 42 2.49 -11.12 5.34
N LYS A 43 1.35 -11.67 5.78
CA LYS A 43 0.02 -11.23 5.37
C LYS A 43 -0.25 -9.81 5.90
N GLY A 44 -0.90 -8.99 5.08
CA GLY A 44 -1.45 -7.70 5.49
C GLY A 44 -1.15 -6.54 4.53
N LYS A 45 -0.29 -6.71 3.53
CA LYS A 45 0.21 -5.60 2.70
C LYS A 45 -0.91 -4.93 1.92
N SER A 46 -1.60 -5.71 1.08
CA SER A 46 -2.76 -5.24 0.30
C SER A 46 -3.89 -4.78 1.21
N THR A 47 -4.21 -5.53 2.28
CA THR A 47 -5.28 -5.12 3.20
C THR A 47 -4.96 -3.83 3.96
N ALA A 48 -3.70 -3.53 4.29
CA ALA A 48 -3.30 -2.24 4.84
C ALA A 48 -3.41 -1.10 3.81
N ALA A 49 -3.06 -1.37 2.54
CA ALA A 49 -3.26 -0.43 1.45
C ALA A 49 -4.75 -0.10 1.25
N PHE A 50 -5.61 -1.12 1.19
CA PHE A 50 -7.06 -0.96 1.04
C PHE A 50 -7.74 -0.40 2.30
N GLY A 51 -7.22 -0.69 3.50
CA GLY A 51 -7.65 -0.01 4.72
C GLY A 51 -7.35 1.49 4.68
N THR A 52 -6.21 1.87 4.09
CA THR A 52 -5.85 3.27 3.87
C THR A 52 -6.71 3.91 2.79
N ALA A 53 -6.99 3.20 1.68
CA ALA A 53 -7.93 3.63 0.65
C ALA A 53 -9.33 3.86 1.21
N THR A 54 -9.85 2.92 2.01
CA THR A 54 -11.13 3.06 2.72
C THR A 54 -11.15 4.30 3.61
N ARG A 55 -10.07 4.57 4.35
CA ARG A 55 -9.93 5.78 5.16
C ARG A 55 -9.99 7.05 4.29
N ALA A 56 -9.28 7.07 3.16
CA ALA A 56 -9.28 8.21 2.25
C ALA A 56 -10.70 8.48 1.69
N VAL A 57 -11.37 7.44 1.19
CA VAL A 57 -12.76 7.52 0.70
C VAL A 57 -13.71 8.01 1.78
N GLY A 58 -13.57 7.52 3.03
CA GLY A 58 -14.37 7.97 4.17
C GLY A 58 -14.22 9.46 4.51
N HIS A 59 -13.15 10.10 4.02
CA HIS A 59 -12.93 11.55 4.13
C HIS A 59 -13.19 12.30 2.81
N GLY A 60 -13.88 11.68 1.85
CA GLY A 60 -14.24 12.28 0.57
C GLY A 60 -13.05 12.49 -0.37
N LYS A 61 -11.98 11.69 -0.22
CA LYS A 61 -10.81 11.75 -1.09
C LYS A 61 -10.97 10.84 -2.30
N THR A 62 -10.42 11.27 -3.44
CA THR A 62 -10.43 10.50 -4.68
C THR A 62 -9.29 9.48 -4.66
N VAL A 63 -9.62 8.21 -4.94
CA VAL A 63 -8.66 7.11 -4.92
C VAL A 63 -8.67 6.38 -6.27
N GLY A 64 -7.47 6.08 -6.77
CA GLY A 64 -7.23 5.23 -7.92
C GLY A 64 -6.43 3.99 -7.51
N VAL A 65 -6.74 2.83 -8.08
CA VAL A 65 -6.13 1.54 -7.73
C VAL A 65 -5.72 0.81 -9.00
N ALA A 66 -4.47 0.33 -9.02
CA ALA A 66 -3.96 -0.63 -9.98
C ALA A 66 -3.56 -1.93 -9.27
N GLN A 67 -4.02 -3.07 -9.74
CA GLN A 67 -3.67 -4.40 -9.20
C GLN A 67 -2.96 -5.24 -10.26
N PHE A 68 -1.68 -5.55 -10.03
CA PHE A 68 -0.79 -6.16 -11.01
C PHE A 68 -0.72 -7.70 -11.00
N ILE A 69 -1.49 -8.37 -10.13
CA ILE A 69 -1.49 -9.84 -10.06
C ILE A 69 -2.89 -10.43 -9.97
N LYS A 70 -3.84 -9.78 -9.27
CA LYS A 70 -5.14 -10.40 -8.97
C LYS A 70 -5.79 -10.94 -10.25
N GLY A 71 -6.12 -12.23 -10.23
CA GLY A 71 -6.77 -12.94 -11.33
C GLY A 71 -8.29 -12.77 -11.30
N GLN A 72 -9.03 -13.75 -11.83
CA GLN A 72 -10.50 -13.76 -11.92
C GLN A 72 -11.22 -14.08 -10.61
N TRP A 73 -10.52 -14.04 -9.47
CA TRP A 73 -11.14 -14.34 -8.18
C TRP A 73 -12.00 -13.18 -7.70
N ASP A 74 -13.02 -13.52 -6.91
CA ASP A 74 -13.82 -12.51 -6.23
C ASP A 74 -12.91 -11.61 -5.37
N ASN A 75 -13.24 -10.33 -5.32
CA ASN A 75 -12.36 -9.30 -4.76
C ASN A 75 -13.19 -8.39 -3.85
N GLY A 76 -13.17 -8.70 -2.55
CA GLY A 76 -13.97 -7.97 -1.56
C GLY A 76 -13.67 -6.47 -1.52
N GLU A 77 -12.41 -6.09 -1.73
CA GLU A 77 -12.01 -4.68 -1.74
C GLU A 77 -12.57 -3.94 -2.96
N TYR A 78 -12.49 -4.55 -4.15
CA TYR A 78 -13.11 -4.01 -5.37
C TYR A 78 -14.64 -3.88 -5.22
N ASN A 79 -15.31 -4.95 -4.79
CA ASN A 79 -16.77 -4.99 -4.64
C ASN A 79 -17.29 -3.90 -3.69
N THR A 80 -16.48 -3.50 -2.71
CA THR A 80 -16.83 -2.47 -1.73
C THR A 80 -16.49 -1.06 -2.20
N LEU A 81 -15.30 -0.86 -2.76
CA LEU A 81 -14.76 0.47 -3.03
C LEU A 81 -15.15 1.00 -4.42
N GLN A 82 -15.30 0.14 -5.42
CA GLN A 82 -15.69 0.57 -6.77
C GLN A 82 -17.05 1.29 -6.78
N PRO A 83 -18.11 0.79 -6.10
CA PRO A 83 -19.38 1.51 -6.02
C PRO A 83 -19.30 2.87 -5.30
N LEU A 84 -18.25 3.09 -4.51
CA LEU A 84 -17.98 4.34 -3.80
C LEU A 84 -17.17 5.33 -4.66
N GLY A 85 -16.91 5.01 -5.93
CA GLY A 85 -16.24 5.89 -6.89
C GLY A 85 -14.73 5.71 -6.97
N VAL A 86 -14.16 4.66 -6.35
CA VAL A 86 -12.75 4.32 -6.53
C VAL A 86 -12.54 3.73 -7.92
N GLU A 87 -11.58 4.27 -8.66
CA GLU A 87 -11.21 3.75 -9.97
C GLU A 87 -10.29 2.52 -9.82
N PHE A 88 -10.56 1.45 -10.57
CA PHE A 88 -9.78 0.21 -10.52
C PHE A 88 -9.30 -0.21 -11.90
N HIS A 89 -8.01 -0.56 -11.99
CA HIS A 89 -7.38 -1.22 -13.13
C HIS A 89 -6.77 -2.53 -12.66
N ILE A 90 -7.30 -3.65 -13.13
CA ILE A 90 -6.90 -4.99 -12.69
C ILE A 90 -6.29 -5.71 -13.88
N MET A 91 -5.07 -6.24 -13.70
CA MET A 91 -4.35 -6.96 -14.74
C MET A 91 -5.09 -8.22 -15.20
N GLY A 92 -5.70 -8.93 -14.26
CA GLY A 92 -6.67 -10.00 -14.55
C GLY A 92 -6.06 -11.30 -15.09
N THR A 93 -4.75 -11.37 -15.31
CA THR A 93 -4.07 -12.59 -15.79
C THR A 93 -3.75 -13.59 -14.69
N GLY A 94 -3.84 -13.18 -13.41
CA GLY A 94 -3.47 -14.03 -12.28
C GLY A 94 -1.97 -14.04 -12.00
N PHE A 95 -1.50 -15.02 -11.22
CA PHE A 95 -0.07 -15.19 -11.00
C PHE A 95 0.61 -15.81 -12.22
N THR A 96 1.83 -15.35 -12.50
CA THR A 96 2.73 -15.81 -13.58
C THR A 96 3.04 -17.31 -13.59
N TRP A 97 2.77 -18.03 -12.50
CA TRP A 97 2.94 -19.48 -12.41
C TRP A 97 1.81 -20.26 -13.10
N GLU A 98 0.65 -19.62 -13.33
CA GLU A 98 -0.50 -20.21 -14.02
C GLU A 98 -0.46 -19.90 -15.51
N THR A 99 -0.01 -18.72 -15.90
CA THR A 99 0.20 -18.28 -17.27
C THR A 99 1.59 -18.67 -17.78
N GLN A 100 1.68 -19.72 -18.60
CA GLN A 100 2.94 -20.07 -19.28
C GLN A 100 3.32 -19.10 -20.43
N ASN A 101 2.80 -17.86 -20.42
CA ASN A 101 3.01 -16.88 -21.48
C ASN A 101 3.48 -15.52 -20.92
N LYS A 102 4.79 -15.39 -20.79
CA LYS A 102 5.47 -14.18 -20.34
C LYS A 102 5.14 -12.95 -21.19
N GLU A 103 4.99 -13.10 -22.51
CA GLU A 103 4.70 -11.96 -23.40
C GLU A 103 3.30 -11.39 -23.13
N ALA A 104 2.32 -12.26 -22.90
CA ALA A 104 0.98 -11.86 -22.53
C ALA A 104 0.95 -11.13 -21.17
N ASP A 105 1.71 -11.63 -20.19
CA ASP A 105 1.81 -10.98 -18.88
C ASP A 105 2.50 -9.60 -18.96
N ILE A 106 3.55 -9.47 -19.77
CA ILE A 106 4.20 -8.16 -20.02
C ILE A 106 3.21 -7.19 -20.67
N ALA A 107 2.45 -7.65 -21.67
CA ALA A 107 1.47 -6.82 -22.35
C ALA A 107 0.36 -6.36 -21.38
N ALA A 108 -0.18 -7.26 -20.56
CA ALA A 108 -1.21 -6.94 -19.59
C ALA A 108 -0.70 -6.00 -18.48
N ALA A 109 0.51 -6.24 -17.96
CA ALA A 109 1.18 -5.35 -17.01
C ALA A 109 1.38 -3.95 -17.61
N THR A 110 1.79 -3.87 -18.88
CA THR A 110 1.98 -2.60 -19.59
C THR A 110 0.69 -1.82 -19.71
N VAL A 111 -0.44 -2.48 -20.02
CA VAL A 111 -1.76 -1.83 -20.11
C VAL A 111 -2.15 -1.22 -18.76
N VAL A 112 -2.09 -2.00 -17.68
CA VAL A 112 -2.40 -1.50 -16.32
C VAL A 112 -1.43 -0.40 -15.90
N TRP A 113 -0.16 -0.49 -16.31
CA TRP A 113 0.84 0.53 -16.03
C TRP A 113 0.54 1.86 -16.74
N GLN A 114 0.01 1.86 -17.97
CA GLN A 114 -0.38 3.11 -18.63
C GLN A 114 -1.49 3.83 -17.84
N GLU A 115 -2.47 3.08 -17.33
CA GLU A 115 -3.52 3.66 -16.48
C GLU A 115 -2.97 4.13 -15.13
N SER A 116 -2.02 3.38 -14.56
CA SER A 116 -1.29 3.80 -13.35
C SER A 116 -0.56 5.11 -13.55
N LYS A 117 0.15 5.28 -14.69
CA LYS A 117 0.81 6.54 -15.04
C LYS A 117 -0.17 7.69 -15.22
N ARG A 118 -1.33 7.44 -15.83
CA ARG A 118 -2.38 8.46 -15.95
C ARG A 118 -2.85 8.92 -14.57
N MET A 119 -3.14 7.98 -13.65
CA MET A 119 -3.53 8.32 -12.27
C MET A 119 -2.42 9.06 -11.52
N LEU A 120 -1.15 8.64 -11.67
CA LEU A 120 0.01 9.28 -11.05
C LEU A 120 0.29 10.70 -11.58
N ALA A 121 -0.15 11.02 -12.81
CA ALA A 121 0.01 12.35 -13.40
C ALA A 121 -1.18 13.29 -13.11
N ASP A 122 -2.29 12.77 -12.61
CA ASP A 122 -3.54 13.50 -12.43
C ASP A 122 -3.71 13.97 -10.98
N ALA A 123 -3.69 15.30 -10.79
CA ALA A 123 -3.84 15.95 -9.49
C ALA A 123 -5.25 15.78 -8.86
N HIS A 124 -6.22 15.23 -9.59
CA HIS A 124 -7.52 14.89 -9.04
C HIS A 124 -7.46 13.73 -8.05
N TYR A 125 -6.51 12.80 -8.22
CA TYR A 125 -6.33 11.69 -7.29
C TYR A 125 -5.54 12.14 -6.05
N ASP A 126 -6.15 12.03 -4.87
CA ASP A 126 -5.46 12.23 -3.60
C ASP A 126 -4.57 11.02 -3.24
N LEU A 127 -4.97 9.82 -3.65
CA LEU A 127 -4.29 8.57 -3.36
C LEU A 127 -4.29 7.62 -4.57
N VAL A 128 -3.11 7.09 -4.91
CA VAL A 128 -2.95 6.01 -5.89
C VAL A 128 -2.39 4.77 -5.20
N VAL A 129 -3.06 3.62 -5.35
CA VAL A 129 -2.59 2.32 -4.85
C VAL A 129 -2.06 1.49 -6.02
N LEU A 130 -0.81 1.08 -5.93
CA LEU A 130 -0.12 0.20 -6.88
C LEU A 130 0.11 -1.15 -6.19
N ASP A 131 -0.95 -1.96 -6.18
CA ASP A 131 -1.00 -3.23 -5.47
C ASP A 131 -0.25 -4.33 -6.25
N GLU A 132 0.68 -4.99 -5.57
CA GLU A 132 1.58 -6.02 -6.11
C GLU A 132 2.51 -5.56 -7.24
N LEU A 133 2.78 -4.25 -7.32
CA LEU A 133 3.71 -3.66 -8.30
C LEU A 133 5.12 -4.24 -8.18
N THR A 134 5.56 -4.63 -6.98
CA THR A 134 6.95 -5.08 -6.77
C THR A 134 7.32 -6.27 -7.66
N TYR A 135 6.36 -7.14 -7.98
CA TYR A 135 6.57 -8.29 -8.85
C TYR A 135 6.82 -7.88 -10.30
N MET A 136 6.16 -6.81 -10.78
CA MET A 136 6.38 -6.30 -12.13
C MET A 136 7.81 -5.81 -12.33
N LEU A 137 8.41 -5.26 -11.26
CA LEU A 137 9.81 -4.85 -11.27
C LEU A 137 10.76 -6.04 -11.10
N ALA A 138 10.47 -6.94 -10.16
CA ALA A 138 11.31 -8.10 -9.89
C ALA A 138 11.40 -9.06 -11.08
N TYR A 139 10.34 -9.17 -11.88
CA TYR A 139 10.29 -10.02 -13.08
C TYR A 139 10.61 -9.28 -14.38
N HIS A 140 10.97 -8.00 -14.28
CA HIS A 140 11.30 -7.14 -15.42
C HIS A 140 10.17 -7.05 -16.45
N TYR A 141 8.91 -7.00 -15.99
CA TYR A 141 7.75 -6.78 -16.84
C TYR A 141 7.51 -5.30 -17.11
N LEU A 142 7.93 -4.45 -16.17
CA LEU A 142 7.95 -3.00 -16.32
C LEU A 142 9.38 -2.49 -16.15
N ASP A 143 9.69 -1.38 -16.82
CA ASP A 143 10.96 -0.67 -16.64
C ASP A 143 10.98 0.01 -15.26
N THR A 144 11.91 -0.40 -14.41
CA THR A 144 12.09 0.18 -13.07
C THR A 144 12.31 1.68 -13.11
N GLN A 145 13.12 2.21 -14.04
CA GLN A 145 13.40 3.64 -14.11
C GLN A 145 12.16 4.44 -14.49
N GLU A 146 11.35 3.89 -15.41
CA GLU A 146 10.07 4.51 -15.77
C GLU A 146 9.13 4.58 -14.56
N VAL A 147 9.03 3.49 -13.79
CA VAL A 147 8.20 3.44 -12.58
C VAL A 147 8.66 4.44 -11.53
N ILE A 148 9.96 4.49 -11.25
CA ILE A 148 10.54 5.44 -10.29
C ILE A 148 10.26 6.88 -10.74
N ALA A 149 10.52 7.20 -12.00
CA ALA A 149 10.29 8.53 -12.54
C ALA A 149 8.81 8.95 -12.47
N ALA A 150 7.87 8.05 -12.76
CA ALA A 150 6.44 8.36 -12.66
C ALA A 150 6.01 8.66 -11.22
N ILE A 151 6.49 7.87 -10.26
CA ILE A 151 6.17 8.07 -8.84
C ILE A 151 6.83 9.36 -8.33
N GLU A 152 8.08 9.64 -8.69
CA GLU A 152 8.79 10.84 -8.27
C GLU A 152 8.14 12.14 -8.82
N ASN A 153 7.66 12.11 -10.05
CA ASN A 153 7.08 13.28 -10.73
C ASN A 153 5.57 13.49 -10.49
N ARG A 154 4.96 12.73 -9.58
CA ARG A 154 3.53 12.85 -9.24
C ARG A 154 3.19 14.24 -8.63
N PRO A 155 1.90 14.64 -8.63
CA PRO A 155 1.46 15.85 -7.94
C PRO A 155 1.90 15.88 -6.47
N ALA A 156 2.34 17.05 -5.99
CA ALA A 156 2.98 17.20 -4.69
C ALA A 156 2.11 16.78 -3.48
N GLU A 157 0.78 16.88 -3.58
CA GLU A 157 -0.17 16.49 -2.53
C GLU A 157 -0.65 15.03 -2.67
N GLN A 158 -0.33 14.36 -3.79
CA GLN A 158 -0.79 13.00 -4.06
C GLN A 158 0.05 11.98 -3.29
N SER A 159 -0.62 11.14 -2.51
CA SER A 159 0.01 10.01 -1.85
C SER A 159 -0.03 8.77 -2.72
N VAL A 160 0.97 7.91 -2.58
CA VAL A 160 1.08 6.65 -3.32
C VAL A 160 1.33 5.53 -2.33
N ILE A 161 0.64 4.40 -2.52
CA ILE A 161 0.93 3.17 -1.78
C ILE A 161 1.40 2.12 -2.77
N VAL A 162 2.58 1.56 -2.53
CA VAL A 162 3.09 0.38 -3.24
C VAL A 162 3.02 -0.83 -2.30
N THR A 163 2.54 -1.95 -2.82
CA THR A 163 2.55 -3.21 -2.07
C THR A 163 3.31 -4.29 -2.82
N GLY A 164 3.77 -5.28 -2.05
CA GLY A 164 4.21 -6.56 -2.57
C GLY A 164 5.52 -7.04 -1.93
N ARG A 165 5.92 -8.27 -2.25
CA ARG A 165 7.15 -8.86 -1.69
C ARG A 165 8.37 -8.40 -2.48
N GLY A 166 9.53 -8.39 -1.84
CA GLY A 166 10.81 -8.14 -2.53
C GLY A 166 10.87 -6.77 -3.22
N CYS A 167 10.39 -5.72 -2.54
CA CYS A 167 10.38 -4.37 -3.10
C CYS A 167 11.79 -3.91 -3.54
N HIS A 168 11.87 -3.32 -4.73
CA HIS A 168 13.12 -2.85 -5.31
C HIS A 168 13.75 -1.74 -4.47
N THR A 169 15.08 -1.74 -4.29
CA THR A 169 15.79 -0.79 -3.40
C THR A 169 15.48 0.67 -3.71
N LEU A 170 15.41 1.03 -5.00
CA LEU A 170 15.05 2.41 -5.41
C LEU A 170 13.67 2.86 -4.89
N LEU A 171 12.68 1.96 -4.80
CA LEU A 171 11.38 2.30 -4.20
C LEU A 171 11.47 2.45 -2.69
N LEU A 172 12.30 1.63 -2.04
CA LEU A 172 12.52 1.72 -0.58
C LEU A 172 13.23 3.01 -0.20
N GLU A 173 14.22 3.43 -1.00
CA GLU A 173 14.96 4.69 -0.80
C GLU A 173 14.08 5.92 -1.09
N LEU A 174 13.19 5.84 -2.07
CA LEU A 174 12.25 6.90 -2.42
C LEU A 174 11.11 7.05 -1.40
N ALA A 175 10.75 5.98 -0.67
CA ALA A 175 9.58 5.96 0.18
C ALA A 175 9.74 6.79 1.46
N ASP A 176 8.74 7.63 1.76
CA ASP A 176 8.65 8.35 3.03
C ASP A 176 8.28 7.40 4.19
N THR A 177 7.60 6.30 3.90
CA THR A 177 7.22 5.30 4.90
C THR A 177 7.32 3.88 4.35
N VAL A 178 8.09 3.03 5.04
CA VAL A 178 8.19 1.61 4.72
C VAL A 178 7.77 0.80 5.93
N SER A 179 6.90 -0.19 5.71
CA SER A 179 6.56 -1.20 6.72
C SER A 179 6.79 -2.59 6.14
N GLU A 180 7.70 -3.34 6.77
CA GLU A 180 7.96 -4.73 6.44
C GLU A 180 7.09 -5.65 7.31
N MET A 181 6.15 -6.34 6.68
CA MET A 181 5.30 -7.32 7.34
C MET A 181 6.08 -8.61 7.51
N ARG A 182 6.57 -8.85 8.72
CA ARG A 182 7.26 -10.09 9.08
C ARG A 182 6.23 -11.22 9.34
N PRO A 183 6.37 -12.40 8.71
CA PRO A 183 5.48 -13.53 8.98
C PRO A 183 5.87 -14.21 10.30
N VAL A 184 5.45 -13.64 11.44
CA VAL A 184 5.72 -14.24 12.75
C VAL A 184 4.99 -15.58 12.91
N LYS A 185 3.76 -15.66 12.38
CA LYS A 185 2.96 -16.88 12.25
C LYS A 185 1.96 -16.71 11.11
N HIS A 186 1.67 -17.77 10.37
CA HIS A 186 0.61 -17.78 9.37
C HIS A 186 -0.29 -19.00 9.53
N ALA A 187 -1.60 -18.83 9.29
CA ALA A 187 -2.59 -19.90 9.45
C ALA A 187 -2.37 -21.04 8.45
N PHE A 188 -1.94 -20.71 7.23
CA PHE A 188 -1.56 -21.67 6.19
C PHE A 188 -0.50 -22.68 6.66
N ASP A 189 0.49 -22.25 7.45
CA ASP A 189 1.55 -23.13 7.98
C ASP A 189 0.98 -24.19 8.96
N SER A 190 -0.24 -23.96 9.46
CA SER A 190 -1.00 -24.89 10.30
C SER A 190 -2.08 -25.65 9.52
N GLY A 191 -2.05 -25.62 8.19
CA GLY A 191 -2.99 -26.35 7.32
C GLY A 191 -4.37 -25.69 7.19
N ILE A 192 -4.55 -24.45 7.65
CA ILE A 192 -5.82 -23.72 7.51
C ILE A 192 -5.91 -23.18 6.09
N GLN A 193 -7.00 -23.54 5.40
CA GLN A 193 -7.28 -23.11 4.03
C GLN A 193 -7.62 -21.63 3.99
N ALA A 194 -7.40 -21.01 2.83
CA ALA A 194 -7.76 -19.62 2.62
C ALA A 194 -9.31 -19.46 2.60
N GLN A 195 -9.81 -18.32 3.08
CA GLN A 195 -11.24 -18.07 3.29
C GLN A 195 -11.72 -16.73 2.72
N VAL A 196 -12.93 -16.72 2.15
CA VAL A 196 -13.63 -15.50 1.71
C VAL A 196 -13.77 -14.52 2.88
N GLY A 197 -13.48 -13.24 2.62
CA GLY A 197 -13.55 -12.15 3.60
C GLY A 197 -12.36 -12.10 4.56
N ILE A 198 -11.40 -13.03 4.45
CA ILE A 198 -10.19 -13.06 5.26
C ILE A 198 -8.94 -13.02 4.37
N ASP A 199 -8.87 -13.90 3.38
CA ASP A 199 -7.70 -14.05 2.50
C ASP A 199 -7.94 -13.53 1.08
N TRP A 200 -9.21 -13.46 0.65
CA TRP A 200 -9.66 -12.75 -0.55
C TRP A 200 -11.09 -12.21 -0.38
#